data_AF-A0AAE0C5F1-F1
#
_entry.id   AF-A0AAE0C5F1-F1
#
_cell.length_a   1.000
_cell.length_b   1.000
_cell.length_c   1.000
_cell.angle_alpha   90.00
_cell.angle_beta   90.00
_cell.angle_gamma   90.00
#
_symmetry.space_group_name_H-M   'P 1'
#
loop_
_entity.id
_entity.type
_entity.pdbx_description
1 polymer ?
#
loop_
_entity_poly.entity_id
_entity_poly.type
_entity_poly.pdbx_seq_one_letter_code
_entity_poly.pdbx_strand_id
1 'polypeptide(L)'
;MAGGVANIYSSGDVSMSECNMTGNAAADGGGVADIDSSGDVIISGCNMTGNTALGNTTLDAAHGGVLHIESCRYVSISESNMAGNIAVGENIAVGGTL
;
A
#
# COMPACT_ATOMS: atom_id res chain seq x y z
N MET A 1 -5.54 13.19 -0.45
CA MET A 1 -4.57 12.40 -1.25
C MET A 1 -3.17 12.76 -0.78
N ALA A 2 -2.58 11.94 0.07
CA ALA A 2 -1.13 11.85 0.20
C ALA A 2 -0.81 10.60 1.01
N GLY A 3 -0.98 9.43 0.36
CA GLY A 3 -0.29 8.23 0.81
C GLY A 3 1.19 8.45 0.72
N GLY A 4 1.91 8.13 1.79
CA GLY A 4 3.35 8.34 1.90
C GLY A 4 4.07 7.70 0.72
N VAL A 5 5.18 8.27 0.26
CA VAL A 5 6.02 7.78 -0.86
C VAL A 5 5.38 7.71 -2.26
N ALA A 6 4.27 6.98 -2.51
CA ALA A 6 3.74 6.78 -3.86
C ALA A 6 2.20 6.76 -3.93
N ASN A 7 1.64 7.42 -4.95
CA ASN A 7 0.22 7.32 -5.33
C ASN A 7 0.18 6.96 -6.83
N ILE A 8 -0.30 5.77 -7.17
CA ILE A 8 -0.23 5.17 -8.51
C ILE A 8 -1.64 4.93 -9.03
N TYR A 9 -1.97 5.58 -10.14
CA TYR A 9 -3.20 5.34 -10.90
C TYR A 9 -2.80 4.82 -12.28
N SER A 10 -3.12 3.56 -12.58
CA SER A 10 -2.67 2.89 -13.80
C SER A 10 -3.78 2.06 -14.46
N SER A 11 -3.86 2.07 -15.78
CA SER A 11 -4.70 1.13 -16.53
C SER A 11 -3.97 -0.19 -16.88
N GLY A 12 -2.71 -0.33 -16.47
CA GLY A 12 -1.87 -1.50 -16.73
C GLY A 12 -1.08 -1.95 -15.50
N ASP A 13 -0.24 -2.96 -15.69
CA ASP A 13 0.49 -3.63 -14.62
C ASP A 13 1.39 -2.67 -13.82
N VAL A 14 1.45 -2.89 -12.51
CA VAL A 14 2.29 -2.15 -11.56
C VAL A 14 3.28 -3.13 -10.95
N SER A 15 4.57 -2.80 -11.02
CA SER A 15 5.61 -3.59 -10.38
C SER A 15 6.46 -2.72 -9.45
N MET A 16 6.71 -3.23 -8.25
CA MET A 16 7.63 -2.65 -7.28
C MET A 16 8.64 -3.73 -6.90
N SER A 17 9.93 -3.45 -7.13
CA SER A 17 10.98 -4.41 -6.87
C SER A 17 12.13 -3.76 -6.12
N GLU A 18 12.68 -4.45 -5.13
CA GLU A 18 13.90 -4.05 -4.40
C GLU A 18 13.83 -2.64 -3.78
N CYS A 19 12.62 -2.20 -3.41
CA CYS A 19 12.42 -0.87 -2.84
C CYS A 19 12.59 -0.88 -1.32
N ASN A 20 13.20 0.18 -0.77
CA ASN A 20 13.35 0.36 0.66
C ASN A 20 12.59 1.63 1.11
N MET A 21 11.47 1.44 1.81
CA MET A 21 10.55 2.49 2.21
C MET A 21 10.27 2.39 3.72
N THR A 22 11.08 3.08 4.52
CA THR A 22 11.06 2.94 5.98
C THR A 22 10.82 4.25 6.69
N GLY A 23 10.08 4.21 7.81
CA GLY A 23 9.91 5.40 8.66
C GLY A 23 8.99 6.48 8.07
N ASN A 24 8.17 6.14 7.08
CA ASN A 24 7.25 7.09 6.46
C ASN A 24 5.97 7.23 7.29
N ALA A 25 5.33 8.38 7.22
CA ALA A 25 4.07 8.64 7.89
C ALA A 25 3.05 9.24 6.91
N ALA A 26 1.88 8.63 6.79
CA ALA A 26 0.76 9.14 6.01
C ALA A 26 -0.46 9.41 6.90
N ALA A 27 -1.05 10.59 6.72
CA ALA A 27 -2.29 10.96 7.39
C ALA A 27 -3.53 10.49 6.62
N ASP A 28 -3.44 10.32 5.29
CA ASP A 28 -4.59 10.04 4.40
C ASP A 28 -4.21 9.10 3.25
N GLY A 29 -4.83 7.90 3.22
CA GLY A 29 -4.76 6.91 2.12
C GLY A 29 -3.42 6.17 2.01
N GLY A 30 -3.27 4.98 2.61
CA GLY A 30 -2.09 4.12 2.43
C GLY A 30 -0.79 4.72 3.01
N GLY A 31 -0.22 4.13 4.06
CA GLY A 31 1.01 4.57 4.72
C GLY A 31 2.20 4.87 3.80
N VAL A 32 2.38 4.10 2.72
CA VAL A 32 3.58 4.08 1.86
C VAL A 32 3.28 3.88 0.37
N ALA A 33 2.16 3.27 0.00
CA ALA A 33 1.73 3.22 -1.39
C ALA A 33 0.22 3.10 -1.47
N ASP A 34 -0.39 3.93 -2.32
CA ASP A 34 -1.77 3.83 -2.75
C ASP A 34 -1.79 3.46 -4.23
N ILE A 35 -2.30 2.28 -4.57
CA ILE A 35 -2.22 1.70 -5.91
C ILE A 35 -3.64 1.37 -6.40
N ASP A 36 -4.15 2.16 -7.32
CA ASP A 36 -5.35 1.86 -8.08
C ASP A 36 -4.92 1.47 -9.49
N SER A 37 -4.96 0.18 -9.79
CA SER A 37 -4.55 -0.36 -11.08
C SER A 37 -5.57 -1.33 -11.62
N SER A 38 -5.91 -1.27 -12.92
CA SER A 38 -6.71 -2.33 -13.56
C SER A 38 -5.90 -3.55 -14.03
N GLY A 39 -4.58 -3.53 -13.82
CA GLY A 39 -3.65 -4.60 -14.19
C GLY A 39 -3.25 -5.50 -13.02
N ASP A 40 -2.13 -6.20 -13.17
CA ASP A 40 -1.51 -6.98 -12.08
C ASP A 40 -0.62 -6.08 -11.22
N VAL A 41 -0.60 -6.33 -9.92
CA VAL A 41 0.28 -5.66 -8.96
C VAL A 41 1.28 -6.67 -8.40
N ILE A 42 2.56 -6.48 -8.73
CA ILE A 42 3.65 -7.38 -8.32
C ILE A 42 4.62 -6.61 -7.43
N ILE A 43 4.79 -7.06 -6.20
CA ILE A 43 5.70 -6.49 -5.22
C ILE A 43 6.69 -7.56 -4.79
N SER A 44 7.97 -7.33 -5.03
CA SER A 44 9.02 -8.32 -4.77
C SER A 44 10.27 -7.70 -4.13
N GLY A 45 10.86 -8.35 -3.13
CA GLY A 45 12.12 -7.89 -2.54
C GLY A 45 12.04 -6.54 -1.82
N CYS A 46 10.85 -6.07 -1.42
CA CYS A 46 10.67 -4.73 -0.87
C CYS A 46 10.77 -4.72 0.67
N ASN A 47 11.46 -3.73 1.24
CA ASN A 47 11.49 -3.50 2.68
C ASN A 47 10.65 -2.26 3.02
N MET A 48 9.50 -2.48 3.66
CA MET A 48 8.53 -1.44 4.04
C MET A 48 8.26 -1.45 5.55
N THR A 49 9.25 -1.09 6.36
CA THR A 49 9.21 -1.22 7.83
C THR A 49 9.15 0.11 8.59
N GLY A 50 8.53 0.11 9.77
CA GLY A 50 8.54 1.29 10.65
C GLY A 50 7.67 2.45 10.16
N ASN A 51 6.72 2.19 9.27
CA ASN A 51 5.84 3.19 8.68
C ASN A 51 4.57 3.37 9.51
N THR A 52 3.99 4.56 9.48
CA THR A 52 2.80 4.94 10.25
C THR A 52 1.68 5.43 9.33
N ALA A 53 0.50 4.84 9.43
CA ALA A 53 -0.66 5.09 8.57
C ALA A 53 -1.91 5.22 9.45
N LEU A 54 -2.32 6.46 9.74
CA LEU A 54 -3.36 6.69 10.75
C LEU A 54 -4.77 6.85 10.16
N GLY A 55 -4.88 7.14 8.86
CA GLY A 55 -6.15 7.37 8.15
C GLY A 55 -6.93 8.60 8.65
N ASN A 56 -7.76 9.21 7.80
CA ASN A 56 -8.82 10.08 8.32
C ASN A 56 -9.94 9.21 8.92
N THR A 57 -10.44 9.63 10.08
CA THR A 57 -11.45 8.88 10.85
C THR A 57 -12.88 9.24 10.46
N THR A 58 -13.11 9.86 9.29
CA THR A 58 -14.38 10.53 9.03
C THR A 58 -14.95 10.29 7.63
N LEU A 59 -15.02 9.05 7.14
CA LEU A 59 -16.20 8.47 6.44
C LEU A 59 -15.89 7.30 5.50
N ASP A 60 -14.64 7.03 5.14
CA ASP A 60 -14.28 5.84 4.36
C ASP A 60 -13.25 5.00 5.12
N ALA A 61 -13.75 3.90 5.68
CA ALA A 61 -12.95 2.94 6.44
C ALA A 61 -11.85 2.32 5.55
N ALA A 62 -10.69 2.11 6.14
CA ALA A 62 -9.76 1.02 5.83
C ALA A 62 -8.57 1.23 4.87
N HIS A 63 -8.17 2.45 4.50
CA HIS A 63 -6.88 2.64 3.79
C HIS A 63 -5.65 2.62 4.72
N GLY A 64 -5.75 1.98 5.89
CA GLY A 64 -4.82 2.12 7.00
C GLY A 64 -3.50 1.38 6.88
N GLY A 65 -3.27 0.60 5.82
CA GLY A 65 -2.04 -0.18 5.67
C GLY A 65 -0.88 0.62 5.09
N VAL A 66 0.35 0.15 5.28
CA VAL A 66 1.53 0.59 4.51
C VAL A 66 1.27 0.55 3.01
N LEU A 67 0.53 -0.46 2.58
CA LEU A 67 0.21 -0.67 1.18
C LEU A 67 -1.31 -0.79 1.04
N HIS A 68 -1.89 0.09 0.23
CA HIS A 68 -3.26 0.03 -0.22
C HIS A 68 -3.28 -0.28 -1.71
N ILE A 69 -3.96 -1.37 -2.10
CA ILE A 69 -4.08 -1.79 -3.49
C ILE A 69 -5.55 -2.03 -3.81
N GLU A 70 -6.05 -1.42 -4.86
CA GLU A 70 -7.42 -1.59 -5.34
C GLU A 70 -7.51 -1.75 -6.86
N SER A 71 -8.69 -2.20 -7.30
CA SER A 71 -9.09 -2.39 -8.71
C SER A 71 -8.26 -3.39 -9.54
N CYS A 72 -7.24 -4.01 -8.94
CA CYS A 72 -6.30 -4.88 -9.63
C CYS A 72 -6.89 -6.24 -9.97
N ARG A 73 -6.36 -6.85 -11.04
CA ARG A 73 -6.70 -8.21 -11.44
C ARG A 73 -6.06 -9.26 -10.54
N TYR A 74 -4.84 -9.00 -10.10
CA TYR A 74 -4.07 -9.94 -9.29
C TYR A 74 -3.03 -9.18 -8.46
N VAL A 75 -2.79 -9.66 -7.23
CA VAL A 75 -1.74 -9.14 -6.34
C VAL A 75 -0.77 -10.26 -5.98
N SER A 76 0.52 -10.03 -6.22
CA SER A 76 1.60 -10.87 -5.73
C SER A 76 2.53 -10.07 -4.84
N ILE A 77 2.75 -10.55 -3.62
CA ILE A 77 3.72 -9.98 -2.69
C ILE A 77 4.65 -11.09 -2.27
N SER A 78 5.92 -10.98 -2.64
CA SER A 78 6.95 -11.99 -2.38
C SER A 78 8.23 -11.35 -1.85
N GLU A 79 8.99 -12.09 -1.05
CA GLU A 79 10.32 -11.69 -0.57
C GLU A 79 10.37 -10.29 0.07
N SER A 80 9.24 -9.82 0.62
CA SER A 80 9.08 -8.45 1.10
C SER A 80 8.88 -8.43 2.62
N ASN A 81 9.43 -7.41 3.29
CA ASN A 81 9.34 -7.23 4.73
C ASN A 81 8.46 -6.03 5.06
N MET A 82 7.45 -6.21 5.92
CA MET A 82 6.52 -5.15 6.33
C MET A 82 6.32 -5.12 7.87
N ALA A 83 7.39 -5.39 8.61
CA ALA A 83 7.37 -5.40 10.06
C ALA A 83 7.38 -3.99 10.69
N GLY A 84 6.85 -3.89 11.91
CA GLY A 84 6.99 -2.69 12.74
C GLY A 84 6.18 -1.48 12.25
N ASN A 85 5.18 -1.70 11.40
CA ASN A 85 4.30 -0.65 10.92
C ASN A 85 3.14 -0.40 11.91
N ILE A 86 2.68 0.84 11.96
CA ILE A 86 1.57 1.28 12.81
C ILE A 86 0.43 1.74 11.89
N ALA A 87 -0.63 0.96 11.82
CA ALA A 87 -1.76 1.14 10.93
C ALA A 87 -3.07 1.27 11.73
N VAL A 88 -3.97 2.19 11.33
CA VAL A 88 -5.38 2.12 11.75
C VAL A 88 -6.09 1.16 10.79
N GLY A 89 -5.86 -0.14 11.00
CA GLY A 89 -6.31 -1.23 10.13
C GLY A 89 -5.26 -2.32 9.96
N GLU A 90 -5.35 -3.08 8.86
CA GLU A 90 -4.33 -4.05 8.47
C GLU A 90 -3.11 -3.33 7.86
N ASN A 91 -1.92 -3.93 7.93
CA ASN A 91 -0.71 -3.39 7.30
C ASN A 91 -0.76 -3.37 5.77
N ILE A 92 -1.61 -4.23 5.18
CA ILE A 92 -1.86 -4.31 3.75
C ILE A 92 -3.37 -4.35 3.58
N ALA A 93 -3.92 -3.46 2.76
CA ALA A 93 -5.32 -3.51 2.36
C ALA A 93 -5.37 -3.81 0.86
N VAL A 94 -6.00 -4.93 0.49
CA VAL A 94 -6.23 -5.31 -0.92
C VAL A 94 -7.74 -5.31 -1.18
N GLY A 95 -8.23 -4.30 -1.90
CA GLY A 95 -9.62 -4.12 -2.28
C GLY A 95 -9.87 -4.52 -3.74
N GLY A 96 -10.29 -5.76 -3.99
CA GLY A 96 -10.61 -6.23 -5.34
C GLY A 96 -11.02 -7.70 -5.33
N THR A 97 -11.95 -8.10 -6.19
CA THR A 97 -12.41 -9.49 -6.33
C THR A 97 -11.24 -10.42 -6.67
N LEU A 98 -10.94 -11.35 -5.76
CA LEU A 98 -10.14 -12.56 -6.00
C LEU A 98 -10.79 -13.48 -7.04
#